data_AF-A0A3M6KCX0-F1
#
_entry.id   AF-A0A3M6KCX0-F1
#
_cell.length_a   1.000
_cell.length_b   1.000
_cell.length_c   1.000
_cell.angle_alpha   90.00
_cell.angle_beta   90.00
_cell.angle_gamma   90.00
#
_symmetry.space_group_name_H-M   'P 1'
#
loop_
_entity.id
_entity.type
_entity.pdbx_description
1 polymer ?
#
loop_
_entity_poly.entity_id
_entity_poly.type
_entity_poly.pdbx_seq_one_letter_code
_entity_poly.pdbx_strand_id
1 'polypeptide(L)'
;MVGHYSEEGKNIREKILDESALDMFWFIDGKRAHGGRSALLPVIKTIFSDKLKKFPTSGINEQCSQDCKSVKAVFVRSTSLISNSKIIKINDEDLI
;
A
#
# COMPACT_ATOMS: atom_id res chain seq x y z
N MET A 1 7.85 8.42 -1.41
CA MET A 1 6.54 7.74 -1.60
C MET A 1 6.56 7.07 -2.96
N VAL A 2 6.38 5.75 -3.04
CA VAL A 2 6.32 5.02 -4.32
C VAL A 2 4.90 5.17 -4.86
N GLY A 3 4.77 5.83 -6.02
CA GLY A 3 3.47 6.05 -6.66
C GLY A 3 3.18 4.98 -7.71
N HIS A 4 1.90 4.76 -8.03
CA HIS A 4 1.49 3.78 -9.06
C HIS A 4 2.11 4.00 -10.44
N TYR A 5 2.53 5.24 -10.75
CA TYR A 5 3.15 5.60 -12.03
C TYR A 5 4.67 5.76 -11.95
N SER A 6 5.27 5.64 -10.76
CA SER A 6 6.72 5.56 -10.61
C SER A 6 7.25 4.24 -11.16
N GLU A 7 8.50 4.23 -11.61
CA GLU A 7 9.15 3.02 -12.14
C GLU A 7 9.21 1.92 -11.08
N GLU A 8 9.47 2.28 -9.83
CA GLU A 8 9.44 1.37 -8.69
C GLU A 8 8.03 0.80 -8.48
N GLY A 9 6.99 1.64 -8.62
CA GLY A 9 5.60 1.20 -8.48
C GLY A 9 5.16 0.22 -9.56
N LYS A 10 5.63 0.43 -10.80
CA LYS A 10 5.40 -0.51 -11.92
C LYS A 10 6.12 -1.83 -11.68
N ASN A 11 7.38 -1.79 -11.27
CA ASN A 11 8.17 -2.99 -10.96
C ASN A 11 7.55 -3.82 -9.83
N ILE A 12 7.08 -3.18 -8.75
CA ILE A 12 6.35 -3.87 -7.68
C ILE A 12 5.09 -4.56 -8.22
N ARG A 13 4.34 -3.88 -9.09
CA ARG A 13 3.14 -4.46 -9.70
C ARG A 13 3.46 -5.68 -10.57
N GLU A 14 4.52 -5.62 -11.37
CA GLU A 14 4.86 -6.70 -12.32
C GLU A 14 5.54 -7.89 -11.65
N LYS A 15 6.36 -7.65 -10.63
CA LYS A 15 7.17 -8.70 -9.98
C LYS A 15 6.52 -9.31 -8.74
N ILE A 16 5.79 -8.52 -7.96
CA ILE A 16 5.32 -8.93 -6.62
C ILE A 16 3.81 -9.15 -6.59
N LEU A 17 3.06 -8.34 -7.33
CA LEU A 17 1.60 -8.40 -7.37
C LEU A 17 1.13 -9.15 -8.62
N ASP A 18 -0.09 -9.66 -8.58
CA ASP A 18 -0.71 -10.30 -9.73
C ASP A 18 -1.74 -9.36 -10.40
N GLU A 19 -2.59 -9.91 -11.25
CA GLU A 19 -3.66 -9.17 -11.95
C GLU A 19 -4.55 -8.34 -11.01
N SER A 20 -4.64 -8.70 -9.73
CA SER A 20 -5.42 -7.96 -8.72
C SER A 20 -4.71 -6.75 -8.10
N ALA A 21 -3.54 -6.36 -8.61
CA ALA A 21 -2.74 -5.24 -8.10
C ALA A 21 -3.52 -3.91 -8.01
N LEU A 22 -4.50 -3.69 -8.88
CA LEU A 22 -5.30 -2.45 -8.94
C LEU A 22 -6.65 -2.55 -8.21
N ASP A 23 -7.03 -3.74 -7.76
CA ASP A 23 -8.36 -4.00 -7.18
C ASP A 23 -8.46 -3.60 -5.70
N MET A 24 -7.32 -3.43 -5.03
CA MET A 24 -7.26 -3.17 -3.59
C MET A 24 -5.95 -2.50 -3.18
N PHE A 25 -5.95 -1.98 -1.95
CA PHE A 25 -4.75 -1.49 -1.29
C PHE A 25 -3.82 -2.66 -0.95
N TRP A 26 -2.50 -2.43 -1.02
CA TRP A 26 -1.48 -3.43 -0.72
C TRP A 26 -0.47 -2.92 0.32
N PHE A 27 -0.16 -3.76 1.30
CA PHE A 27 0.92 -3.56 2.27
C PHE A 27 1.96 -4.68 2.14
N ILE A 28 3.22 -4.32 1.92
CA ILE A 28 4.30 -5.27 1.66
C ILE A 28 5.33 -5.17 2.79
N ASP A 29 5.57 -6.29 3.49
CA ASP A 29 6.47 -6.36 4.66
C ASP A 29 7.79 -7.11 4.38
N GLY A 30 8.09 -7.35 3.10
CA GLY A 30 9.29 -8.05 2.62
C GLY A 30 9.16 -9.57 2.60
N LYS A 31 8.16 -10.15 3.27
CA LYS A 31 7.86 -11.60 3.18
C LYS A 31 6.54 -11.86 2.49
N ARG A 32 5.59 -10.93 2.63
CA ARG A 32 4.24 -11.06 2.10
C ARG A 32 3.74 -9.73 1.58
N ALA A 33 2.95 -9.79 0.51
CA ALA A 33 2.07 -8.71 0.10
C ALA A 33 0.66 -8.99 0.64
N HIS A 34 0.16 -8.11 1.48
CA HIS A 34 -1.16 -8.17 2.09
C HIS A 34 -2.11 -7.22 1.35
N GLY A 35 -3.18 -7.74 0.77
CA GLY A 35 -4.18 -6.97 0.01
C GLY A 35 -5.49 -6.77 0.77
N GLY A 36 -6.06 -5.57 0.69
CA GLY A 36 -7.36 -5.21 1.27
C GLY A 36 -7.40 -5.43 2.79
N ARG A 37 -8.43 -6.13 3.29
CA ARG A 37 -8.63 -6.35 4.74
C ARG A 37 -7.46 -7.07 5.40
N SER A 38 -6.74 -7.91 4.66
CA SER A 38 -5.57 -8.63 5.17
C SER A 38 -4.39 -7.72 5.53
N ALA A 39 -4.37 -6.48 5.04
CA ALA A 39 -3.35 -5.50 5.38
C ALA A 39 -3.61 -4.74 6.68
N LEU A 40 -4.83 -4.74 7.22
CA LEU A 40 -5.18 -3.94 8.40
C LEU A 40 -4.31 -4.26 9.61
N LEU A 41 -4.21 -5.55 9.97
CA LEU A 41 -3.42 -5.97 11.12
C LEU A 41 -1.91 -5.73 10.92
N PRO A 42 -1.30 -6.08 9.77
CA PRO A 42 0.09 -5.72 9.47
C PRO A 42 0.38 -4.22 9.55
N VAL A 43 -0.50 -3.37 9.01
CA VAL A 43 -0.34 -1.91 9.03
C VAL A 43 -0.39 -1.40 10.46
N ILE A 44 -1.42 -1.78 11.24
CA ILE A 44 -1.56 -1.39 12.64
C ILE A 44 -0.32 -1.84 13.43
N LYS A 45 0.08 -3.10 13.28
CA LYS A 45 1.27 -3.64 13.95
C LYS A 45 2.53 -2.84 13.59
N THR A 46 2.67 -2.42 12.34
CA THR A 46 3.81 -1.63 11.88
C THR A 46 3.81 -0.24 12.50
N ILE A 47 2.66 0.44 12.54
CA ILE A 47 2.50 1.78 13.14
C ILE A 47 2.86 1.76 14.64
N PHE A 48 2.40 0.75 15.37
CA PHE A 48 2.61 0.63 16.83
C PHE A 48 3.87 -0.13 17.23
N SER A 49 4.69 -0.57 16.27
CA SER A 49 5.96 -1.26 16.57
C SER A 49 7.09 -0.24 16.78
N ASP A 50 7.81 -0.36 17.88
CA ASP A 50 9.02 0.44 18.19
C ASP A 50 10.16 0.27 17.16
N LYS A 51 10.00 -0.65 16.19
CA LYS A 51 10.90 -0.84 15.05
C LYS A 51 10.70 0.15 13.91
N LEU A 52 9.98 1.26 14.11
CA LEU A 52 9.87 2.31 13.10
C LEU A 52 11.26 2.94 12.85
N LYS A 53 12.02 2.38 11.90
CA LYS A 53 13.03 3.18 11.18
C LYS A 53 12.25 4.41 10.69
N LYS A 54 12.65 5.61 11.12
CA LYS A 54 12.06 6.87 10.63
C LYS A 54 11.84 6.75 9.13
N PHE A 55 10.58 6.56 8.72
CA PHE A 55 10.26 6.63 7.31
C PHE A 55 10.65 8.04 6.88
N PRO A 56 11.50 8.21 5.86
CA PRO A 56 11.83 9.54 5.38
C PRO A 56 10.51 10.19 4.92
N THR A 57 10.02 11.15 5.71
CA THR A 57 8.83 11.95 5.42
C THR A 57 9.11 12.98 4.32
N SER A 58 10.19 12.82 3.56
CA SER A 58 10.56 13.72 2.48
C SER A 58 9.49 13.69 1.39
N GLY A 59 8.71 14.77 1.34
CA GLY A 59 7.83 15.10 0.23
C GLY A 59 6.39 14.61 0.36
N ILE A 60 5.74 14.79 1.52
CA ILE A 60 4.28 14.97 1.48
C ILE A 60 4.05 16.36 0.90
N ASN A 61 4.04 16.46 -0.43
CA ASN A 61 3.73 17.71 -1.11
C ASN A 61 2.22 17.94 -0.92
N GLU A 62 1.85 18.95 -0.13
CA GLU A 62 0.47 19.31 0.23
C GLU A 62 -0.36 19.87 -0.93
N GLN A 63 0.08 19.67 -2.19
CA GLN A 63 -0.70 20.05 -3.36
C GLN A 63 -1.77 19.00 -3.66
N CYS A 64 -2.78 18.92 -2.78
CA CYS A 64 -4.08 18.40 -3.14
C CYS A 64 -4.95 19.59 -3.57
N SER A 65 -4.84 19.98 -4.85
CA SER A 65 -5.49 21.20 -5.38
C SER A 65 -6.94 21.01 -5.81
N GLN A 66 -7.66 20.02 -5.30
CA GLN A 66 -9.06 19.76 -5.69
C GLN A 66 -9.86 19.35 -4.46
N ASP A 67 -11.13 19.76 -4.37
CA ASP A 67 -12.14 19.50 -3.33
C ASP A 67 -12.24 18.02 -2.84
N CYS A 68 -11.18 17.51 -2.22
CA CYS A 68 -11.03 16.12 -1.76
C CYS A 68 -11.45 15.94 -0.30
N LYS A 69 -11.89 17.00 0.39
CA LYS A 69 -12.18 17.00 1.83
C LYS A 69 -13.60 16.55 2.20
N SER A 70 -14.39 16.05 1.25
CA SER A 70 -15.68 15.44 1.61
C SER A 70 -15.46 14.11 2.31
N VAL A 71 -16.14 13.91 3.45
CA VAL A 71 -16.16 12.63 4.19
C VAL A 71 -16.48 11.46 3.26
N LYS A 72 -17.37 11.67 2.28
CA LYS A 72 -17.74 10.66 1.28
C LYS A 72 -16.57 10.28 0.38
N ALA A 73 -15.78 11.26 -0.08
CA ALA A 73 -14.63 11.02 -0.95
C ALA A 73 -13.51 10.29 -0.20
N VAL A 74 -13.28 10.65 1.07
CA VAL A 74 -12.34 9.95 1.95
C VAL A 74 -12.80 8.51 2.20
N PHE A 75 -14.09 8.30 2.46
CA PHE A 75 -14.64 6.97 2.68
C PHE A 75 -14.50 6.09 1.43
N VAL A 76 -14.89 6.58 0.25
CA VAL A 76 -14.76 5.83 -1.02
C VAL A 76 -13.30 5.46 -1.34
N ARG A 77 -12.32 6.29 -0.97
CA ARG A 77 -10.91 5.94 -1.13
C ARG A 77 -10.43 4.93 -0.09
N SER A 78 -11.01 4.98 1.10
CA SER A 78 -10.67 4.08 2.21
C SER A 78 -11.36 2.72 2.10
N THR A 79 -12.46 2.58 1.35
CA THR A 79 -13.16 1.29 1.20
C THR A 79 -12.27 0.21 0.62
N SER A 80 -11.30 0.59 -0.22
CA SER A 80 -10.23 -0.28 -0.75
C SER A 80 -9.46 -1.07 0.33
N LEU A 81 -9.30 -0.50 1.54
CA LEU A 81 -8.63 -1.16 2.67
C LEU A 81 -9.49 -2.24 3.35
N ILE A 82 -10.81 -2.11 3.26
CA ILE A 82 -11.75 -3.01 3.93
C ILE A 82 -12.47 -3.95 2.96
N SER A 83 -12.42 -3.64 1.65
CA SER A 83 -12.88 -4.48 0.56
C SER A 83 -11.77 -5.44 0.12
N ASN A 84 -12.16 -6.61 -0.37
CA ASN A 84 -11.27 -7.65 -0.85
C ASN A 84 -10.26 -8.11 0.22
N SER A 85 -9.64 -9.27 -0.01
CA SER A 85 -8.64 -9.80 0.92
C SER A 85 -7.75 -10.79 0.19
N LYS A 86 -6.44 -10.51 0.19
CA LYS A 86 -5.46 -11.38 -0.47
C LYS A 86 -4.13 -11.37 0.28
N ILE A 87 -3.40 -12.47 0.18
CA ILE A 87 -2.03 -12.59 0.69
C ILE A 87 -1.20 -13.30 -0.36
N ILE A 88 -0.14 -12.65 -0.82
CA ILE A 88 0.87 -13.22 -1.72
C ILE A 88 2.14 -13.43 -0.90
N LYS A 89 2.74 -14.61 -0.99
CA LYS A 89 4.07 -14.87 -0.40
C LYS A 89 5.11 -14.42 -1.41
N ILE A 90 6.08 -13.64 -0.95
CA ILE A 90 7.17 -13.14 -1.77
C ILE A 90 8.32 -14.12 -1.59
N ASN A 91 8.81 -14.68 -2.69
CA ASN A 91 10.01 -15.51 -2.69
C ASN A 91 11.22 -14.61 -2.97
N ASP A 92 12.42 -15.06 -2.59
CA ASP A 92 13.64 -14.25 -2.73
C ASP A 92 13.96 -13.90 -4.20
N GLU A 93 13.44 -14.66 -5.18
CA GLU A 93 13.55 -14.40 -6.61
C GLU A 93 12.73 -13.20 -7.09
N ASP A 94 11.64 -12.85 -6.40
CA ASP A 94 10.71 -11.76 -6.76
C ASP A 94 11.24 -10.37 -6.35
N LEU A 95 12.33 -10.36 -5.56
CA LEU A 95 12.98 -9.15 -5.00
C LEU A 95 14.22 -8.71 -5.79
N ILE A 96 14.61 -9.45 -6.84
CA ILE A 96 15.76 -9.17 -7.73
C ILE A 96 15.31 -8.35 -8.94
#